data_AF-A0A6G1ZFR6-F1
#
_entry.id   AF-A0A6G1ZFR6-F1
#
_cell.length_a   1.000
_cell.length_b   1.000
_cell.length_c   1.000
_cell.angle_alpha   90.00
_cell.angle_beta   90.00
_cell.angle_gamma   90.00
#
_symmetry.space_group_name_H-M   'P 1'
#
loop_
_entity.id
_entity.type
_entity.pdbx_description
1 polymer ?
#
loop_
_entity_poly.entity_id
_entity_poly.type
_entity_poly.pdbx_seq_one_letter_code
_entity_poly.pdbx_strand_id
1 'polypeptide(L)'
;MHTTHSHLLKLRKAAALCAALFLCACNYERIPDVEEGELMTVTLSAGPAAGEQNPTTKAGLTDTQENSIHDLYILAFQADETGAFFLKYYATGRPVSGGGGGQFSFSLRRSVSGAADTKLLLVANLNPYPLVNIGMTYEGVQAALTSGELAAPAFAEHGIPMFGFAGNSPDKALEITEGMPPLSANLLRAVARVDVGVGAYKEESGEWDKGGVNFDLQKIYVFKPQNKYMLIPVLSNFGYDVNDIPSVTAPSQVGDQSANIEYTITNNTSCKAEIYLPEVTLKGGTVYDRYHENRMALVIGGTYLGKLNYYRIDFTTEKYNAANVPLHDVLRNHIYRYSITNVNQSGYATPEAAYKGRPVGLDFTADIVDWKTEDLDSPAPDMFVRLNFQGINGTVVADYMSENGVSKPFTILKKKDHFKTDDGNMKYIPLNYSGMMGEARDNTFNGVTNGGTYVDVQDALDREGPYPTLIIAPDNASEGVVWRSTRADAPKEDRILDAKKVCWDYRGQGQSDWRLPRLSELMLLWMNKVTINSSKGFTSLGESGETYWTGSEGKNDKVYTVNRDGEIKLVSKSESYKVRCVRQVRKQN
;
A
#
# COMPACT_ATOMS: atom_id res chain seq x y z
N MET A 1 65.71 16.31 -32.87
CA MET A 1 65.45 16.79 -34.24
C MET A 1 64.71 15.66 -34.96
N HIS A 2 63.48 15.94 -35.43
CA HIS A 2 62.61 15.10 -36.26
C HIS A 2 62.04 13.78 -35.67
N THR A 3 60.74 13.73 -35.27
CA THR A 3 59.51 13.49 -36.07
C THR A 3 59.45 12.07 -36.67
N THR A 4 58.38 11.29 -36.73
CA THR A 4 56.96 11.31 -36.34
C THR A 4 56.38 9.93 -36.73
N HIS A 5 55.31 9.49 -36.05
CA HIS A 5 54.23 8.61 -36.53
C HIS A 5 54.54 7.33 -37.34
N SER A 6 54.04 6.18 -36.88
CA SER A 6 52.97 5.45 -37.58
C SER A 6 52.59 4.13 -36.90
N HIS A 7 51.38 4.14 -36.34
CA HIS A 7 50.34 3.11 -36.40
C HIS A 7 50.51 1.68 -35.86
N LEU A 8 49.69 1.41 -34.82
CA LEU A 8 48.55 0.48 -34.87
C LEU A 8 48.86 -0.95 -35.33
N LEU A 9 49.45 -1.74 -34.43
CA LEU A 9 49.10 -3.16 -34.22
C LEU A 9 49.74 -3.58 -32.90
N LYS A 10 49.01 -4.34 -32.07
CA LYS A 10 49.42 -4.91 -30.75
C LYS A 10 49.08 -4.08 -29.50
N LEU A 11 47.80 -3.80 -29.32
CA LEU A 11 47.16 -3.76 -27.99
C LEU A 11 45.84 -4.54 -28.06
N ARG A 12 45.95 -5.86 -28.22
CA ARG A 12 44.86 -6.82 -28.06
C ARG A 12 45.42 -8.03 -27.32
N LYS A 13 45.49 -7.91 -25.98
CA LYS A 13 45.57 -8.98 -24.95
C LYS A 13 46.01 -8.35 -23.61
N ALA A 14 45.23 -7.37 -23.12
CA ALA A 14 45.29 -6.86 -21.75
C ALA A 14 44.18 -5.81 -21.55
N ALA A 15 42.91 -6.21 -21.62
CA ALA A 15 41.73 -5.44 -21.17
C ALA A 15 40.45 -6.29 -21.29
N ALA A 16 40.53 -7.54 -20.86
CA ALA A 16 39.38 -8.43 -20.70
C ALA A 16 39.21 -8.69 -19.19
N LEU A 17 39.04 -7.61 -18.45
CA LEU A 17 38.63 -7.48 -17.06
C LEU A 17 38.42 -5.97 -16.88
N CYS A 18 37.33 -5.55 -16.23
CA CYS A 18 36.92 -4.14 -16.06
C CYS A 18 36.19 -3.48 -17.26
N ALA A 19 34.95 -3.90 -17.51
CA ALA A 19 33.89 -3.01 -18.01
C ALA A 19 32.48 -3.55 -17.68
N ALA A 20 32.34 -4.16 -16.50
CA ALA A 20 31.04 -4.51 -15.91
C ALA A 20 30.83 -3.62 -14.67
N LEU A 21 30.70 -2.32 -14.90
CA LEU A 21 30.38 -1.34 -13.86
C LEU A 21 29.59 -0.18 -14.49
N PHE A 22 28.41 0.05 -13.93
CA PHE A 22 27.52 1.20 -14.06
C PHE A 22 26.66 1.38 -15.32
N LEU A 23 25.39 0.98 -15.21
CA LEU A 23 24.24 1.81 -15.63
C LEU A 23 23.10 1.68 -14.60
N CYS A 24 23.10 2.63 -13.65
CA CYS A 24 22.10 2.81 -12.60
C CYS A 24 20.73 3.22 -13.18
N ALA A 25 19.68 2.49 -12.79
CA ALA A 25 18.35 3.05 -12.68
C ALA A 25 18.22 3.70 -11.30
N CYS A 26 17.66 4.90 -11.21
CA CYS A 26 17.49 5.62 -9.95
C CYS A 26 16.50 4.88 -9.04
N ASN A 27 17.05 4.05 -8.16
CA ASN A 27 16.38 3.56 -6.96
C ASN A 27 16.16 4.73 -6.00
N TYR A 28 15.04 4.76 -5.28
CA TYR A 28 14.97 5.51 -4.01
C TYR A 28 15.71 4.71 -2.92
N GLU A 29 16.99 4.45 -3.16
CA GLU A 29 17.94 3.88 -2.20
C GLU A 29 18.84 5.03 -1.76
N ARG A 30 18.75 5.44 -0.49
CA ARG A 30 19.79 6.32 0.08
C ARG A 30 20.79 5.43 0.77
N ILE A 31 21.76 4.95 0.00
CA ILE A 31 22.92 4.22 0.48
C ILE A 31 24.04 5.26 0.63
N PRO A 32 24.46 5.63 1.85
CA PRO A 32 25.64 6.47 2.03
C PRO A 32 26.89 5.64 1.68
N ASP A 33 27.83 6.29 1.00
CA ASP A 33 29.10 5.74 0.53
C ASP A 33 30.00 5.33 1.72
N VAL A 34 29.81 4.13 2.26
CA VAL A 34 30.78 3.46 3.13
C VAL A 34 30.74 1.95 2.85
N GLU A 35 31.84 1.45 2.27
CA GLU A 35 32.22 0.08 1.86
C GLU A 35 31.20 -0.77 1.03
N GLU A 36 31.62 -1.09 -0.21
CA GLU A 36 30.86 -1.80 -1.25
C GLU A 36 30.68 -3.30 -0.92
N GLY A 37 29.49 -3.68 -0.46
CA GLY A 37 28.99 -5.06 -0.57
C GLY A 37 28.07 -5.20 -1.77
N GLU A 38 28.22 -6.28 -2.56
CA GLU A 38 27.32 -6.59 -3.68
C GLU A 38 25.85 -6.73 -3.19
N LEU A 39 24.89 -6.30 -4.01
CA LEU A 39 23.47 -6.48 -3.72
C LEU A 39 23.02 -7.90 -4.08
N MET A 40 22.28 -8.53 -3.17
CA MET A 40 21.73 -9.87 -3.30
C MET A 40 20.20 -9.84 -3.23
N THR A 41 19.54 -10.60 -4.09
CA THR A 41 18.10 -10.82 -3.99
C THR A 41 17.79 -11.87 -2.95
N VAL A 42 16.98 -11.52 -1.95
CA VAL A 42 16.49 -12.41 -0.89
C VAL A 42 14.97 -12.45 -0.95
N THR A 43 14.39 -13.64 -0.93
CA THR A 43 12.94 -13.83 -0.80
C THR A 43 12.59 -14.03 0.67
N LEU A 44 11.54 -13.35 1.14
CA LEU A 44 11.04 -13.42 2.49
C LEU A 44 9.51 -13.62 2.45
N SER A 45 9.02 -14.56 3.25
CA SER A 45 7.58 -14.73 3.50
C SER A 45 7.22 -14.01 4.78
N ALA A 46 6.35 -13.01 4.70
CA ALA A 46 5.83 -12.30 5.86
C ALA A 46 4.32 -12.52 5.97
N GLY A 47 3.88 -12.87 7.17
CA GLY A 47 2.47 -12.97 7.50
C GLY A 47 2.19 -12.29 8.84
N PRO A 48 0.93 -11.94 9.13
CA PRO A 48 0.55 -11.61 10.50
C PRO A 48 0.85 -12.79 11.43
N ALA A 49 1.15 -12.52 12.69
CA ALA A 49 1.40 -13.55 13.70
C ALA A 49 0.20 -14.53 13.82
N ALA A 50 0.44 -15.82 13.53
CA ALA A 50 -0.61 -16.84 13.38
C ALA A 50 -0.76 -17.75 14.61
N GLY A 51 -2.00 -18.21 14.85
CA GLY A 51 -2.48 -19.21 15.82
C GLY A 51 -4.01 -19.31 15.71
N GLU A 52 -4.68 -20.35 16.18
CA GLU A 52 -6.10 -20.59 15.80
C GLU A 52 -7.11 -19.51 16.26
N GLN A 53 -7.98 -19.08 15.33
CA GLN A 53 -9.46 -19.09 15.36
C GLN A 53 -10.01 -18.38 14.08
N ASN A 54 -10.92 -19.03 13.34
CA ASN A 54 -11.87 -18.46 12.35
C ASN A 54 -12.74 -17.35 12.97
N PRO A 55 -13.28 -16.33 12.23
CA PRO A 55 -14.20 -16.50 11.07
C PRO A 55 -14.47 -15.25 10.15
N THR A 56 -15.37 -15.40 9.16
CA THR A 56 -15.82 -14.36 8.19
C THR A 56 -17.05 -13.52 8.56
N THR A 57 -17.09 -12.24 8.13
CA THR A 57 -18.25 -11.42 7.61
C THR A 57 -18.58 -10.04 8.27
N LYS A 58 -19.50 -9.33 7.58
CA LYS A 58 -19.71 -7.87 7.36
C LYS A 58 -20.24 -7.03 8.54
N ALA A 59 -19.36 -6.20 9.09
CA ALA A 59 -19.45 -4.76 9.39
C ALA A 59 -18.14 -4.41 10.12
N GLY A 60 -17.48 -3.31 9.77
CA GLY A 60 -16.07 -3.07 10.14
C GLY A 60 -15.08 -3.52 9.06
N LEU A 61 -13.78 -3.54 9.38
CA LEU A 61 -12.78 -4.12 8.45
C LEU A 61 -13.10 -5.60 8.24
N THR A 62 -13.00 -6.06 6.99
CA THR A 62 -13.05 -7.48 6.69
C THR A 62 -11.80 -8.18 7.21
N ASP A 63 -11.85 -9.50 7.45
CA ASP A 63 -10.67 -10.25 7.88
C ASP A 63 -9.52 -10.08 6.88
N THR A 64 -9.82 -10.04 5.58
CA THR A 64 -8.82 -9.74 4.55
C THR A 64 -8.15 -8.37 4.75
N GLN A 65 -8.89 -7.34 5.16
CA GLN A 65 -8.35 -5.99 5.40
C GLN A 65 -7.58 -5.88 6.72
N GLU A 66 -8.00 -6.59 7.77
CA GLU A 66 -7.25 -6.62 9.04
C GLU A 66 -5.92 -7.35 8.91
N ASN A 67 -5.78 -8.20 7.89
CA ASN A 67 -4.63 -9.08 7.66
C ASN A 67 -3.80 -8.72 6.43
N SER A 68 -4.23 -7.75 5.63
CA SER A 68 -3.53 -7.41 4.40
C SER A 68 -2.18 -6.77 4.71
N ILE A 69 -1.13 -7.28 4.05
CA ILE A 69 0.17 -6.62 3.97
C ILE A 69 0.24 -6.02 2.55
N HIS A 70 -0.04 -4.74 2.43
CA HIS A 70 -0.01 -4.02 1.16
C HIS A 70 1.41 -3.66 0.76
N ASP A 71 2.15 -3.13 1.73
CA ASP A 71 3.52 -2.69 1.57
C ASP A 71 4.37 -3.31 2.68
N LEU A 72 5.60 -3.69 2.35
CA LEU A 72 6.56 -4.24 3.30
C LEU A 72 7.92 -3.61 3.08
N TYR A 73 8.50 -3.08 4.15
CA TYR A 73 9.79 -2.39 4.17
C TYR A 73 10.73 -3.07 5.14
N ILE A 74 12.03 -3.00 4.85
CA ILE A 74 13.10 -3.47 5.73
C ILE A 74 13.92 -2.28 6.19
N LEU A 75 14.20 -2.24 7.49
CA LEU A 75 15.22 -1.42 8.13
C LEU A 75 16.35 -2.36 8.57
N ALA A 76 17.52 -2.26 7.93
CA ALA A 76 18.64 -3.16 8.15
C ALA A 76 19.65 -2.55 9.13
N PHE A 77 19.83 -3.21 10.27
CA PHE A 77 20.75 -2.79 11.32
C PHE A 77 22.01 -3.64 11.29
N GLN A 78 23.17 -2.99 11.40
CA GLN A 78 24.47 -3.67 11.53
C GLN A 78 25.25 -3.09 12.70
N ALA A 79 26.07 -3.92 13.33
CA ALA A 79 26.95 -3.51 14.41
C ALA A 79 28.04 -2.55 13.93
N ASP A 80 28.43 -1.61 14.78
CA ASP A 80 29.65 -0.84 14.63
C ASP A 80 30.86 -1.56 15.26
N GLU A 81 32.02 -0.91 15.29
CA GLU A 81 33.25 -1.45 15.90
C GLU A 81 33.10 -1.76 17.40
N THR A 82 32.12 -1.17 18.08
CA THR A 82 31.83 -1.39 19.50
C THR A 82 30.81 -2.52 19.73
N GLY A 83 30.23 -3.07 18.66
CA GLY A 83 29.18 -4.09 18.71
C GLY A 83 27.77 -3.52 18.81
N ALA A 84 27.59 -2.20 18.79
CA ALA A 84 26.29 -1.54 18.88
C ALA A 84 25.62 -1.47 17.49
N PHE A 85 24.35 -1.83 17.40
CA PHE A 85 23.62 -1.90 16.13
C PHE A 85 22.98 -0.57 15.73
N PHE A 86 23.23 -0.15 14.49
CA PHE A 86 22.67 1.08 13.91
C PHE A 86 22.04 0.79 12.55
N LEU A 87 21.00 1.55 12.20
CA LEU A 87 20.36 1.50 10.89
C LEU A 87 21.40 1.86 9.82
N LYS A 88 21.71 0.95 8.91
CA LYS A 88 22.71 1.16 7.84
C LYS A 88 22.09 1.42 6.49
N TYR A 89 20.98 0.75 6.20
CA TYR A 89 20.24 0.93 4.97
C TYR A 89 18.80 0.43 5.15
N TYR A 90 17.97 0.69 4.15
CA TYR A 90 16.60 0.21 4.10
C TYR A 90 16.31 -0.38 2.72
N ALA A 91 15.30 -1.25 2.64
CA ALA A 91 14.92 -1.93 1.41
C ALA A 91 13.40 -2.08 1.29
N THR A 92 12.87 -1.88 0.08
CA THR A 92 11.43 -2.03 -0.19
C THR A 92 11.14 -3.41 -0.74
N GLY A 93 10.16 -4.09 -0.15
CA GLY A 93 9.70 -5.40 -0.56
C GLY A 93 8.86 -5.33 -1.81
N ARG A 94 9.06 -6.32 -2.69
CA ARG A 94 8.30 -6.49 -3.92
C ARG A 94 7.51 -7.79 -3.84
N PRO A 95 6.18 -7.77 -3.93
CA PRO A 95 5.38 -8.99 -3.93
C PRO A 95 5.88 -10.00 -4.97
N VAL A 96 5.97 -11.28 -4.59
CA VAL A 96 6.43 -12.36 -5.47
C VAL A 96 5.25 -12.93 -6.25
N SER A 97 5.31 -12.85 -7.58
CA SER A 97 4.27 -13.40 -8.46
C SER A 97 4.23 -14.94 -8.39
N GLY A 98 3.05 -15.51 -8.11
CA GLY A 98 2.84 -16.97 -8.07
C GLY A 98 3.37 -17.65 -6.80
N GLY A 99 3.91 -16.90 -5.85
CA GLY A 99 4.11 -17.35 -4.48
C GLY A 99 2.79 -17.41 -3.73
N GLY A 100 2.71 -18.20 -2.65
CA GLY A 100 1.60 -18.07 -1.71
C GLY A 100 1.49 -16.63 -1.20
N GLY A 101 0.30 -16.19 -0.78
CA GLY A 101 0.10 -14.85 -0.22
C GLY A 101 1.12 -14.53 0.88
N GLY A 102 1.57 -13.28 0.96
CA GLY A 102 2.57 -12.84 1.95
C GLY A 102 4.03 -13.01 1.54
N GLN A 103 4.34 -13.41 0.30
CA GLN A 103 5.73 -13.49 -0.17
C GLN A 103 6.22 -12.19 -0.81
N PHE A 104 7.37 -11.70 -0.34
CA PHE A 104 8.05 -10.50 -0.81
C PHE A 104 9.52 -10.80 -1.15
N SER A 105 10.03 -10.13 -2.18
CA SER A 105 11.44 -10.17 -2.57
C SER A 105 12.10 -8.83 -2.27
N PHE A 106 13.34 -8.88 -1.82
CA PHE A 106 14.13 -7.72 -1.41
C PHE A 106 15.52 -7.79 -2.03
N SER A 107 16.08 -6.62 -2.34
CA SER A 107 17.51 -6.49 -2.64
C SER A 107 18.22 -6.05 -1.36
N LEU A 108 19.05 -6.92 -0.79
CA LEU A 108 19.78 -6.69 0.46
C LEU A 108 21.29 -6.67 0.20
N ARG A 109 22.06 -5.99 1.06
CA ARG A 109 23.52 -6.02 0.96
C ARG A 109 24.06 -7.36 1.43
N ARG A 110 24.99 -7.94 0.68
CA ARG A 110 25.74 -9.13 1.07
C ARG A 110 26.57 -8.87 2.32
N SER A 111 26.64 -9.85 3.22
CA SER A 111 27.58 -9.84 4.35
C SER A 111 29.01 -10.08 3.82
N VAL A 112 29.87 -9.07 3.91
CA VAL A 112 31.23 -9.10 3.30
C VAL A 112 32.21 -9.94 4.13
N SER A 113 32.00 -10.03 5.44
CA SER A 113 32.83 -10.79 6.38
C SER A 113 32.60 -12.30 6.36
N GLY A 114 31.54 -12.78 5.67
CA GLY A 114 31.08 -14.18 5.77
C GLY A 114 30.57 -14.54 7.17
N ALA A 115 30.16 -13.53 7.95
CA ALA A 115 29.56 -13.70 9.26
C ALA A 115 28.20 -13.02 9.31
N ALA A 116 27.34 -13.51 10.19
CA ALA A 116 26.04 -12.89 10.44
C ALA A 116 26.22 -11.49 11.06
N ASP A 117 25.90 -10.46 10.29
CA ASP A 117 26.17 -9.06 10.62
C ASP A 117 24.93 -8.16 10.55
N THR A 118 23.81 -8.67 10.01
CA THR A 118 22.65 -7.84 9.65
C THR A 118 21.38 -8.31 10.35
N LYS A 119 20.76 -7.44 11.15
CA LYS A 119 19.41 -7.62 11.69
C LYS A 119 18.40 -6.91 10.80
N LEU A 120 17.37 -7.62 10.35
CA LEU A 120 16.35 -7.08 9.46
C LEU A 120 15.05 -6.86 10.22
N LEU A 121 14.71 -5.59 10.46
CA LEU A 121 13.41 -5.20 11.00
C LEU A 121 12.44 -4.93 9.85
N LEU A 122 11.26 -5.54 9.90
CA LEU A 122 10.21 -5.38 8.91
C LEU A 122 9.15 -4.39 9.40
N VAL A 123 8.68 -3.56 8.49
CA VAL A 123 7.56 -2.64 8.68
C VAL A 123 6.54 -2.87 7.58
N ALA A 124 5.30 -3.20 7.94
CA ALA A 124 4.19 -3.34 7.02
C ALA A 124 3.24 -2.14 7.10
N ASN A 125 2.62 -1.79 5.96
CA ASN A 125 1.52 -0.81 5.85
C ASN A 125 1.83 0.61 6.39
N LEU A 126 3.10 0.93 6.58
CA LEU A 126 3.59 2.27 6.92
C LEU A 126 4.94 2.46 6.25
N ASN A 127 5.10 3.50 5.44
CA ASN A 127 6.42 3.82 4.86
C ASN A 127 7.31 4.47 5.94
N PRO A 128 8.39 3.81 6.41
CA PRO A 128 9.20 4.34 7.50
C PRO A 128 10.22 5.39 7.04
N TYR A 129 10.53 5.48 5.74
CA TYR A 129 11.67 6.23 5.22
C TYR A 129 11.65 7.74 5.48
N PRO A 130 10.50 8.44 5.44
CA PRO A 130 10.45 9.86 5.76
C PRO A 130 10.77 10.16 7.24
N LEU A 131 10.67 9.15 8.11
CA LEU A 131 10.75 9.30 9.56
C LEU A 131 12.11 8.85 10.11
N VAL A 132 12.80 7.94 9.43
CA VAL A 132 14.05 7.33 9.91
C VAL A 132 15.26 7.79 9.10
N ASN A 133 16.43 7.79 9.72
CA ASN A 133 17.70 8.14 9.08
C ASN A 133 18.77 7.10 9.39
N ILE A 134 19.70 6.92 8.45
CA ILE A 134 20.86 6.05 8.64
C ILE A 134 21.72 6.57 9.80
N GLY A 135 22.26 5.65 10.58
CA GLY A 135 22.98 5.92 11.83
C GLY A 135 22.08 6.00 13.06
N MET A 136 20.75 5.88 12.94
CA MET A 136 19.87 5.76 14.11
C MET A 136 20.06 4.42 14.82
N THR A 137 20.00 4.44 16.15
CA THR A 137 19.86 3.22 16.96
C THR A 137 18.46 2.64 16.80
N TYR A 138 18.24 1.44 17.32
CA TYR A 138 16.89 0.86 17.40
C TYR A 138 15.93 1.79 18.16
N GLU A 139 16.33 2.36 19.29
CA GLU A 139 15.53 3.28 20.10
C GLU A 139 15.23 4.57 19.32
N GLY A 140 16.19 5.06 18.54
CA GLY A 140 15.98 6.21 17.65
C GLY A 140 14.94 5.95 16.57
N VAL A 141 15.01 4.77 15.92
CA VAL A 141 14.02 4.34 14.92
C VAL A 141 12.65 4.12 15.56
N GLN A 142 12.60 3.47 16.72
CA GLN A 142 11.38 3.27 17.49
C GLN A 142 10.68 4.59 17.81
N ALA A 143 11.42 5.56 18.36
CA ALA A 143 10.87 6.88 18.69
C ALA A 143 10.33 7.61 17.45
N ALA A 144 11.04 7.50 16.32
CA ALA A 144 10.65 8.11 15.06
C ALA A 144 9.38 7.49 14.45
N LEU A 145 9.14 6.19 14.64
CA LEU A 145 7.97 5.48 14.12
C LEU A 145 6.77 5.53 15.09
N THR A 146 6.51 6.73 15.61
CA THR A 146 5.29 7.06 16.34
C THR A 146 4.24 7.57 15.35
N SER A 147 2.99 7.12 15.49
CA SER A 147 1.91 7.53 14.60
C SER A 147 1.57 9.02 14.74
N GLY A 148 0.94 9.57 13.70
CA GLY A 148 0.11 10.77 13.85
C GLY A 148 -1.07 10.51 14.79
N GLU A 149 -1.82 11.58 15.11
CA GLU A 149 -3.05 11.44 15.91
C GLU A 149 -4.08 10.60 15.16
N LEU A 150 -4.65 9.62 15.87
CA LEU A 150 -5.64 8.71 15.32
C LEU A 150 -7.03 9.32 15.41
N ALA A 151 -7.73 9.31 14.28
CA ALA A 151 -9.19 9.43 14.21
C ALA A 151 -9.79 8.04 13.93
N ALA A 152 -11.02 7.79 14.39
CA ALA A 152 -11.69 6.51 14.21
C ALA A 152 -12.31 6.36 12.81
N PRO A 153 -12.29 5.15 12.21
CA PRO A 153 -11.16 4.22 12.09
C PRO A 153 -10.35 4.50 10.80
N ALA A 154 -9.06 4.79 10.95
CA ALA A 154 -8.16 5.24 9.87
C ALA A 154 -7.50 4.12 9.02
N PHE A 155 -7.88 2.84 9.21
CA PHE A 155 -7.10 1.69 8.70
C PHE A 155 -7.71 0.94 7.51
N ALA A 156 -8.99 1.19 7.16
CA ALA A 156 -9.64 0.55 6.01
C ALA A 156 -8.92 0.80 4.69
N GLU A 157 -8.21 1.92 4.68
CA GLU A 157 -7.56 2.44 3.52
C GLU A 157 -6.17 1.79 3.32
N HIS A 158 -5.30 1.88 4.31
CA HIS A 158 -3.87 1.57 4.17
C HIS A 158 -3.45 0.25 4.82
N GLY A 159 -4.41 -0.49 5.40
CA GLY A 159 -4.13 -1.64 6.24
C GLY A 159 -3.65 -1.23 7.63
N ILE A 160 -3.59 -2.20 8.53
CA ILE A 160 -3.09 -1.98 9.90
C ILE A 160 -1.55 -2.02 9.87
N PRO A 161 -0.84 -1.01 10.38
CA PRO A 161 0.61 -1.07 10.48
C PRO A 161 1.09 -2.21 11.38
N MET A 162 2.09 -2.94 10.91
CA MET A 162 2.67 -4.08 11.62
C MET A 162 4.19 -4.01 11.60
N PHE A 163 4.83 -4.69 12.55
CA PHE A 163 6.28 -4.82 12.58
C PHE A 163 6.70 -6.26 12.89
N GLY A 164 7.92 -6.64 12.53
CA GLY A 164 8.51 -7.90 12.94
C GLY A 164 10.00 -7.96 12.63
N PHE A 165 10.63 -9.10 12.87
CA PHE A 165 12.03 -9.35 12.50
C PHE A 165 12.12 -10.57 11.59
N ALA A 166 13.04 -10.51 10.62
CA ALA A 166 13.31 -11.67 9.78
C ALA A 166 13.91 -12.79 10.64
N GLY A 167 13.43 -14.01 10.44
CA GLY A 167 13.80 -15.17 11.25
C GLY A 167 13.23 -15.13 12.68
N ASN A 168 12.19 -14.31 12.92
CA ASN A 168 11.46 -14.22 14.19
C ASN A 168 12.35 -13.99 15.43
N SER A 169 13.38 -13.15 15.28
CA SER A 169 14.28 -12.84 16.38
C SER A 169 14.85 -11.43 16.27
N PRO A 170 14.78 -10.61 17.34
CA PRO A 170 15.44 -9.31 17.38
C PRO A 170 16.95 -9.42 17.68
N ASP A 171 17.38 -10.56 18.22
CA ASP A 171 18.74 -10.76 18.73
C ASP A 171 19.66 -11.42 17.70
N LYS A 172 19.09 -12.26 16.84
CA LYS A 172 19.84 -13.02 15.85
C LYS A 172 20.15 -12.17 14.62
N ALA A 173 21.42 -11.85 14.41
CA ALA A 173 21.91 -11.34 13.13
C ALA A 173 21.84 -12.45 12.06
N LEU A 174 21.68 -12.03 10.81
CA LEU A 174 21.64 -12.89 9.63
C LEU A 174 22.89 -12.66 8.78
N GLU A 175 23.40 -13.73 8.20
CA GLU A 175 24.40 -13.68 7.15
C GLU A 175 23.66 -13.62 5.81
N ILE A 176 23.84 -12.53 5.07
CA ILE A 176 23.18 -12.32 3.78
C ILE A 176 24.10 -12.86 2.67
N THR A 177 23.71 -13.98 2.08
CA THR A 177 24.49 -14.67 1.04
C THR A 177 23.67 -14.96 -0.20
N GLU A 178 24.37 -15.18 -1.32
CA GLU A 178 23.73 -15.69 -2.54
C GLU A 178 23.11 -17.07 -2.32
N GLY A 179 21.89 -17.26 -2.84
CA GLY A 179 21.17 -18.53 -2.76
C GLY A 179 20.72 -18.93 -1.35
N MET A 180 20.68 -17.99 -0.39
CA MET A 180 20.16 -18.29 0.94
C MET A 180 18.70 -18.78 0.89
N PRO A 181 18.28 -19.68 1.79
CA PRO A 181 16.89 -20.11 1.89
C PRO A 181 15.94 -18.92 2.09
N PRO A 182 14.68 -19.01 1.63
CA PRO A 182 13.69 -17.98 1.93
C PRO A 182 13.57 -17.75 3.43
N LEU A 183 13.54 -16.48 3.84
CA LEU A 183 13.33 -16.08 5.22
C LEU A 183 11.82 -16.07 5.54
N SER A 184 11.48 -16.14 6.82
CA SER A 184 10.12 -15.91 7.31
C SER A 184 10.09 -14.80 8.36
N ALA A 185 8.94 -14.14 8.51
CA ALA A 185 8.67 -13.21 9.59
C ALA A 185 7.19 -13.24 9.98
N ASN A 186 6.93 -13.35 11.27
CA ASN A 186 5.63 -13.11 11.88
C ASN A 186 5.55 -11.64 12.28
N LEU A 187 4.51 -10.94 11.82
CA LEU A 187 4.33 -9.51 12.05
C LEU A 187 3.28 -9.26 13.13
N LEU A 188 3.59 -8.34 14.04
CA LEU A 188 2.74 -7.90 15.13
C LEU A 188 2.06 -6.57 14.77
N ARG A 189 0.73 -6.52 14.86
CA ARG A 189 -0.04 -5.27 14.67
C ARG A 189 0.34 -4.22 15.70
N ALA A 190 0.25 -2.95 15.32
CA ALA A 190 0.52 -1.82 16.21
C ALA A 190 -0.64 -1.43 17.14
N VAL A 191 -1.84 -2.00 16.94
CA VAL A 191 -3.08 -1.66 17.65
C VAL A 191 -3.78 -2.91 18.21
N ALA A 192 -4.66 -2.70 19.18
CA ALA A 192 -5.62 -3.68 19.69
C ALA A 192 -6.98 -3.53 18.99
N ARG A 193 -7.79 -4.59 19.00
CA ARG A 193 -9.19 -4.56 18.58
C ARG A 193 -10.10 -4.69 19.78
N VAL A 194 -11.23 -3.98 19.76
CA VAL A 194 -12.30 -4.16 20.73
C VAL A 194 -13.57 -4.55 19.98
N ASP A 195 -14.15 -5.69 20.37
CA ASP A 195 -15.44 -6.13 19.88
C ASP A 195 -16.45 -6.10 21.05
N VAL A 196 -17.65 -5.61 20.80
CA VAL A 196 -18.73 -5.59 21.79
C VAL A 196 -20.02 -6.08 21.15
N GLY A 197 -20.70 -7.03 21.78
CA GLY A 197 -22.00 -7.47 21.31
C GLY A 197 -22.94 -7.91 22.43
N VAL A 198 -24.18 -8.19 22.06
CA VAL A 198 -25.25 -8.62 22.97
C VAL A 198 -25.55 -10.10 22.75
N GLY A 199 -25.63 -10.86 23.84
CA GLY A 199 -25.90 -12.29 23.83
C GLY A 199 -24.64 -13.14 23.75
N ALA A 200 -24.77 -14.36 23.24
CA ALA A 200 -23.66 -15.32 23.18
C ALA A 200 -22.84 -15.11 21.90
N TYR A 201 -21.52 -15.00 22.02
CA TYR A 201 -20.63 -15.02 20.87
C TYR A 201 -20.49 -16.44 20.32
N LYS A 202 -20.64 -16.60 19.00
CA LYS A 202 -20.44 -17.87 18.30
C LYS A 202 -19.13 -17.83 17.53
N GLU A 203 -18.09 -18.51 18.03
CA GLU A 203 -16.77 -18.56 17.39
C GLU A 203 -16.87 -19.00 15.92
N GLU A 204 -17.67 -20.03 15.61
CA GLU A 204 -17.83 -20.57 14.25
C GLU A 204 -18.26 -19.53 13.20
N SER A 205 -19.16 -18.62 13.57
CA SER A 205 -19.66 -17.56 12.68
C SER A 205 -19.00 -16.21 12.94
N GLY A 206 -18.36 -16.06 14.09
CA GLY A 206 -17.86 -14.82 14.67
C GLY A 206 -18.90 -13.76 14.92
N GLU A 207 -20.13 -14.15 15.18
CA GLU A 207 -21.24 -13.23 15.36
C GLU A 207 -21.88 -13.44 16.72
N TRP A 208 -22.57 -12.41 17.20
CA TRP A 208 -23.37 -12.50 18.42
C TRP A 208 -24.76 -13.01 18.12
N ASP A 209 -25.17 -14.05 18.84
CA ASP A 209 -26.56 -14.45 18.96
C ASP A 209 -27.16 -13.78 20.19
N LYS A 210 -27.96 -12.74 19.94
CA LYS A 210 -28.64 -11.96 20.96
C LYS A 210 -29.50 -12.79 21.91
N GLY A 211 -30.08 -13.89 21.41
CA GLY A 211 -30.98 -14.74 22.19
C GLY A 211 -32.05 -13.94 22.93
N GLY A 212 -32.24 -14.25 24.22
CA GLY A 212 -33.23 -13.62 25.10
C GLY A 212 -32.77 -12.35 25.83
N VAL A 213 -31.61 -11.79 25.50
CA VAL A 213 -31.09 -10.61 26.20
C VAL A 213 -31.87 -9.37 25.77
N ASN A 214 -32.61 -8.79 26.71
CA ASN A 214 -33.50 -7.64 26.47
C ASN A 214 -32.73 -6.29 26.42
N PHE A 215 -31.76 -6.17 25.52
CA PHE A 215 -30.97 -4.95 25.35
C PHE A 215 -30.66 -4.71 23.86
N ASP A 216 -31.05 -3.55 23.33
CA ASP A 216 -30.71 -3.14 21.97
C ASP A 216 -29.49 -2.22 22.01
N LEU A 217 -28.32 -2.74 21.65
CA LEU A 217 -27.07 -1.95 21.62
C LEU A 217 -27.13 -0.92 20.50
N GLN A 218 -27.01 0.36 20.81
CA GLN A 218 -27.13 1.47 19.84
C GLN A 218 -25.86 2.29 19.72
N LYS A 219 -25.07 2.38 20.78
CA LYS A 219 -23.87 3.23 20.83
C LYS A 219 -22.76 2.60 21.63
N ILE A 220 -21.53 2.88 21.25
CA ILE A 220 -20.34 2.61 22.07
C ILE A 220 -19.50 3.88 22.11
N TYR A 221 -19.06 4.24 23.30
CA TYR A 221 -18.11 5.31 23.51
C TYR A 221 -16.81 4.74 24.04
N VAL A 222 -15.70 5.09 23.41
CA VAL A 222 -14.38 4.90 24.00
C VAL A 222 -14.01 6.20 24.69
N PHE A 223 -13.98 6.19 26.02
CA PHE A 223 -13.63 7.36 26.83
C PHE A 223 -12.12 7.45 26.99
N LYS A 224 -11.56 8.65 26.77
CA LYS A 224 -10.14 8.98 26.97
C LYS A 224 -9.16 7.95 26.37
N PRO A 225 -9.32 7.53 25.09
CA PRO A 225 -8.32 6.67 24.46
C PRO A 225 -7.00 7.41 24.29
N GLN A 226 -5.91 6.67 24.09
CA GLN A 226 -4.67 7.28 23.63
C GLN A 226 -4.80 7.68 22.16
N ASN A 227 -4.21 8.81 21.80
CA ASN A 227 -4.34 9.36 20.47
C ASN A 227 -3.25 8.90 19.48
N LYS A 228 -2.22 8.19 19.94
CA LYS A 228 -1.10 7.72 19.11
C LYS A 228 -0.70 6.31 19.49
N TYR A 229 -0.13 5.56 18.56
CA TYR A 229 0.59 4.32 18.83
C TYR A 229 2.07 4.47 18.44
N MET A 230 2.92 3.65 19.04
CA MET A 230 4.29 3.44 18.57
C MET A 230 4.35 2.14 17.77
N LEU A 231 4.77 2.21 16.50
CA LEU A 231 4.75 1.03 15.62
C LEU A 231 5.63 -0.09 16.17
N ILE A 232 6.83 0.26 16.66
CA ILE A 232 7.79 -0.68 17.23
C ILE A 232 7.67 -0.65 18.76
N PRO A 233 7.36 -1.76 19.45
CA PRO A 233 7.21 -1.81 20.90
C PRO A 233 8.55 -1.70 21.61
N VAL A 234 8.53 -1.24 22.87
CA VAL A 234 9.71 -1.22 23.75
C VAL A 234 10.31 -2.63 23.78
N LEU A 235 11.58 -2.75 23.40
CA LEU A 235 12.20 -4.04 23.11
C LEU A 235 12.19 -4.98 24.32
N SER A 236 12.33 -4.44 25.54
CA SER A 236 12.30 -5.22 26.78
C SER A 236 10.95 -5.88 27.07
N ASN A 237 9.88 -5.38 26.46
CA ASN A 237 8.52 -5.92 26.59
C ASN A 237 8.15 -6.82 25.43
N PHE A 238 9.00 -6.91 24.40
CA PHE A 238 8.75 -7.67 23.18
C PHE A 238 9.42 -9.03 23.26
N GLY A 239 8.70 -10.07 22.83
CA GLY A 239 9.25 -11.42 22.79
C GLY A 239 8.53 -12.30 21.77
N TYR A 240 9.10 -13.47 21.56
CA TYR A 240 8.53 -14.54 20.76
C TYR A 240 8.22 -15.74 21.67
N ASP A 241 7.10 -16.41 21.42
CA ASP A 241 6.78 -17.66 22.11
C ASP A 241 7.52 -18.86 21.48
N VAL A 242 7.24 -20.07 21.98
CA VAL A 242 7.86 -21.32 21.49
C VAL A 242 7.49 -21.66 20.04
N ASN A 243 6.47 -21.03 19.48
CA ASN A 243 6.00 -21.19 18.10
C ASN A 243 6.41 -20.00 17.23
N ASP A 244 7.37 -19.19 17.69
CA ASP A 244 7.84 -17.97 17.03
C ASP A 244 6.73 -16.91 16.82
N ILE A 245 5.71 -16.88 17.66
CA ILE A 245 4.63 -15.88 17.61
C ILE A 245 5.08 -14.64 18.41
N PRO A 246 5.20 -13.46 17.78
CA PRO A 246 5.54 -12.23 18.48
C PRO A 246 4.40 -11.80 19.41
N SER A 247 4.75 -11.26 20.57
CA SER A 247 3.80 -10.64 21.51
C SER A 247 4.50 -9.58 22.36
N VAL A 248 3.70 -8.84 23.13
CA VAL A 248 4.22 -7.89 24.13
C VAL A 248 3.67 -8.20 25.52
N THR A 249 4.49 -7.99 26.55
CA THR A 249 4.11 -8.21 27.95
C THR A 249 3.62 -6.94 28.65
N ALA A 250 3.85 -5.77 28.06
CA ALA A 250 3.40 -4.48 28.60
C ALA A 250 3.25 -3.41 27.49
N PRO A 251 2.36 -2.41 27.68
CA PRO A 251 2.14 -1.33 26.73
C PRO A 251 3.40 -0.53 26.40
N SER A 252 3.57 -0.19 25.12
CA SER A 252 4.53 0.79 24.66
C SER A 252 3.81 2.13 24.43
N GLN A 253 3.22 2.65 25.50
CA GLN A 253 2.30 3.78 25.47
C GLN A 253 2.98 5.09 25.03
N VAL A 254 2.33 5.82 24.12
CA VAL A 254 2.76 7.14 23.62
C VAL A 254 1.55 8.02 23.34
N GLY A 255 1.78 9.33 23.23
CA GLY A 255 0.72 10.31 22.96
C GLY A 255 -0.02 10.76 24.22
N ASP A 256 -1.09 11.50 23.98
CA ASP A 256 -1.97 12.06 24.99
C ASP A 256 -3.35 11.41 24.94
N GLN A 257 -4.10 11.51 26.04
CA GLN A 257 -5.51 11.12 26.07
C GLN A 257 -6.31 12.07 25.16
N SER A 258 -7.02 11.52 24.17
CA SER A 258 -7.90 12.29 23.28
C SER A 258 -9.33 12.40 23.80
N ALA A 259 -10.13 13.15 23.04
CA ALA A 259 -11.57 13.20 23.19
C ALA A 259 -12.20 11.80 23.01
N ASN A 260 -13.39 11.63 23.58
CA ASN A 260 -14.14 10.39 23.47
C ASN A 260 -14.51 10.11 22.01
N ILE A 261 -14.46 8.83 21.63
CA ILE A 261 -14.84 8.38 20.29
C ILE A 261 -16.21 7.70 20.39
N GLU A 262 -17.17 8.12 19.55
CA GLU A 262 -18.50 7.51 19.46
C GLU A 262 -18.60 6.59 18.24
N TYR A 263 -19.14 5.39 18.46
CA TYR A 263 -19.51 4.41 17.44
C TYR A 263 -21.02 4.20 17.47
N THR A 264 -21.67 4.31 16.32
CA THR A 264 -23.12 4.10 16.18
C THR A 264 -23.40 2.69 15.67
N ILE A 265 -24.26 1.96 16.38
CA ILE A 265 -24.57 0.56 16.11
C ILE A 265 -25.93 0.48 15.41
N THR A 266 -25.94 -0.10 14.21
CA THR A 266 -27.13 -0.13 13.33
C THR A 266 -27.88 -1.44 13.37
N ASN A 267 -27.22 -2.54 13.73
CA ASN A 267 -27.80 -3.89 13.81
C ASN A 267 -28.43 -4.20 15.20
N ASN A 268 -28.42 -3.23 16.12
CA ASN A 268 -28.91 -3.33 17.49
C ASN A 268 -28.27 -4.44 18.36
N THR A 269 -27.14 -5.01 17.90
CA THR A 269 -26.61 -6.27 18.46
C THR A 269 -25.11 -6.21 18.69
N SER A 270 -24.31 -5.71 17.75
CA SER A 270 -22.85 -5.84 17.84
C SER A 270 -22.09 -4.74 17.10
N CYS A 271 -20.89 -4.46 17.60
CA CYS A 271 -19.82 -3.70 16.99
C CYS A 271 -18.60 -4.62 16.94
N LYS A 272 -18.19 -5.01 15.73
CA LYS A 272 -17.10 -5.97 15.50
C LYS A 272 -16.14 -5.34 14.50
N ALA A 273 -14.83 -5.49 14.71
CA ALA A 273 -13.83 -5.00 13.75
C ALA A 273 -13.94 -3.52 13.36
N GLU A 274 -14.42 -2.68 14.28
CA GLU A 274 -14.57 -1.24 14.08
C GLU A 274 -13.72 -0.40 15.07
N ILE A 275 -13.50 -0.92 16.27
CA ILE A 275 -12.80 -0.20 17.34
C ILE A 275 -11.35 -0.68 17.40
N TYR A 276 -10.43 0.19 16.98
CA TYR A 276 -9.00 -0.05 17.00
C TYR A 276 -8.31 0.94 17.93
N LEU A 277 -7.58 0.44 18.93
CA LEU A 277 -7.02 1.25 20.01
C LEU A 277 -5.50 1.11 20.07
N PRO A 278 -4.76 2.20 20.32
CA PRO A 278 -3.39 2.10 20.78
C PRO A 278 -3.29 1.41 22.13
N GLU A 279 -2.07 1.03 22.47
CA GLU A 279 -1.78 0.44 23.77
C GLU A 279 -1.96 1.44 24.92
N VAL A 280 -2.51 0.96 26.03
CA VAL A 280 -2.78 1.79 27.21
C VAL A 280 -2.38 1.05 28.47
N THR A 281 -1.58 1.71 29.32
CA THR A 281 -1.37 1.23 30.68
C THR A 281 -2.47 1.73 31.61
N LEU A 282 -3.15 0.80 32.26
CA LEU A 282 -4.13 1.06 33.29
C LEU A 282 -3.50 1.04 34.70
N LYS A 283 -2.16 0.97 34.75
CA LYS A 283 -1.29 1.19 35.93
C LYS A 283 -1.60 0.26 37.11
N GLY A 284 -2.04 -0.97 36.84
CA GLY A 284 -2.45 -1.91 37.88
C GLY A 284 -3.60 -1.39 38.75
N GLY A 285 -4.35 -0.41 38.27
CA GLY A 285 -5.50 0.12 38.98
C GLY A 285 -6.65 -0.88 38.96
N THR A 286 -7.68 -0.59 39.75
CA THR A 286 -8.83 -1.47 39.90
C THR A 286 -10.10 -0.78 39.44
N VAL A 287 -11.11 -1.54 39.07
CA VAL A 287 -12.46 -1.06 38.78
C VAL A 287 -12.94 -0.10 39.89
N TYR A 288 -13.37 1.11 39.49
CA TYR A 288 -13.84 2.21 40.36
C TYR A 288 -12.88 2.69 41.47
N ASP A 289 -11.56 2.54 41.30
CA ASP A 289 -10.61 3.24 42.17
C ASP A 289 -10.68 4.77 42.00
N ARG A 290 -9.92 5.52 42.82
CA ARG A 290 -9.89 6.99 42.80
C ARG A 290 -9.45 7.63 41.46
N TYR A 291 -8.94 6.84 40.51
CA TYR A 291 -8.47 7.29 39.21
C TYR A 291 -9.33 6.75 38.05
N HIS A 292 -10.44 6.07 38.32
CA HIS A 292 -11.31 5.48 37.28
C HIS A 292 -11.85 6.51 36.29
N GLU A 293 -12.05 7.76 36.73
CA GLU A 293 -12.45 8.90 35.90
C GLU A 293 -11.34 9.46 35.02
N ASN A 294 -10.10 8.96 35.13
CA ASN A 294 -8.94 9.40 34.34
C ASN A 294 -8.31 8.26 33.53
N ARG A 295 -9.00 7.12 33.45
CA ARG A 295 -8.57 5.94 32.69
C ARG A 295 -9.48 5.69 31.51
N MET A 296 -8.92 5.05 30.48
CA MET A 296 -9.68 4.61 29.33
C MET A 296 -10.71 3.57 29.78
N ALA A 297 -11.94 3.70 29.30
CA ALA A 297 -13.02 2.75 29.54
C ALA A 297 -14.03 2.80 28.39
N LEU A 298 -14.85 1.76 28.28
CA LEU A 298 -15.96 1.74 27.35
C LEU A 298 -17.23 2.21 28.07
N VAL A 299 -18.09 2.92 27.34
CA VAL A 299 -19.48 3.15 27.76
C VAL A 299 -20.39 2.69 26.63
N ILE A 300 -21.23 1.69 26.91
CA ILE A 300 -22.22 1.20 25.98
C ILE A 300 -23.55 1.94 26.20
N GLY A 301 -24.25 2.26 25.11
CA GLY A 301 -25.56 2.87 25.12
C GLY A 301 -26.55 2.00 24.37
N GLY A 302 -27.72 1.77 24.94
CA GLY A 302 -28.74 0.94 24.29
C GLY A 302 -30.10 1.03 24.94
N THR A 303 -31.10 0.50 24.24
CA THR A 303 -32.49 0.50 24.74
C THR A 303 -32.72 -0.68 25.67
N TYR A 304 -33.15 -0.38 26.90
CA TYR A 304 -33.60 -1.34 27.92
C TYR A 304 -34.98 -0.91 28.42
N LEU A 305 -35.97 -1.81 28.38
CA LEU A 305 -37.37 -1.52 28.74
C LEU A 305 -37.93 -0.25 28.07
N GLY A 306 -37.61 -0.07 26.79
CA GLY A 306 -38.09 1.06 25.98
C GLY A 306 -37.42 2.41 26.27
N LYS A 307 -36.35 2.45 27.07
CA LYS A 307 -35.57 3.67 27.35
C LYS A 307 -34.11 3.49 26.98
N LEU A 308 -33.49 4.56 26.47
CA LEU A 308 -32.04 4.59 26.25
C LEU A 308 -31.33 4.67 27.61
N ASN A 309 -30.39 3.76 27.83
CA ASN A 309 -29.59 3.65 29.06
C ASN A 309 -28.11 3.48 28.71
N TYR A 310 -27.24 3.99 29.58
CA TYR A 310 -25.79 3.89 29.43
C TYR A 310 -25.14 3.13 30.58
N TYR A 311 -24.12 2.32 30.25
CA TYR A 311 -23.39 1.46 31.20
C TYR A 311 -21.90 1.49 30.90
N ARG A 312 -21.07 1.52 31.95
CA ARG A 312 -19.61 1.46 31.84
C ARG A 312 -19.11 0.02 31.82
N ILE A 313 -18.15 -0.26 30.96
CA ILE A 313 -17.36 -1.50 30.94
C ILE A 313 -15.89 -1.09 31.09
N ASP A 314 -15.24 -1.63 32.12
CA ASP A 314 -13.80 -1.47 32.32
C ASP A 314 -13.06 -2.67 31.69
N PHE A 315 -11.77 -2.51 31.41
CA PHE A 315 -10.96 -3.59 30.87
C PHE A 315 -10.64 -4.65 31.94
N THR A 316 -11.63 -5.49 32.23
CA THR A 316 -11.59 -6.56 33.23
C THR A 316 -12.13 -7.86 32.61
N THR A 317 -11.69 -9.01 33.11
CA THR A 317 -12.22 -10.33 32.72
C THR A 317 -13.40 -10.78 33.61
N GLU A 318 -13.76 -10.00 34.63
CA GLU A 318 -14.87 -10.33 35.52
C GLU A 318 -16.22 -10.12 34.84
N LYS A 319 -17.23 -10.89 35.28
CA LYS A 319 -18.57 -10.91 34.69
C LYS A 319 -19.31 -9.55 34.74
N TYR A 320 -18.85 -8.65 35.58
CA TYR A 320 -19.37 -7.29 35.69
C TYR A 320 -18.27 -6.40 36.28
N ASN A 321 -18.42 -5.07 36.20
CA ASN A 321 -17.49 -4.13 36.80
C ASN A 321 -17.59 -4.15 38.34
N ALA A 322 -17.13 -5.21 39.01
CA ALA A 322 -17.09 -5.28 40.47
C ALA A 322 -15.97 -4.37 41.03
N ALA A 323 -16.26 -3.63 42.10
CA ALA A 323 -15.27 -2.73 42.70
C ALA A 323 -14.01 -3.49 43.17
N ASN A 324 -12.85 -2.86 43.04
CA ASN A 324 -11.52 -3.40 43.42
C ASN A 324 -11.03 -4.59 42.60
N VAL A 325 -11.68 -4.92 41.48
CA VAL A 325 -11.18 -5.90 40.53
C VAL A 325 -10.01 -5.30 39.73
N PRO A 326 -8.87 -5.99 39.57
CA PRO A 326 -7.76 -5.54 38.74
C PRO A 326 -8.17 -5.30 37.28
N LEU A 327 -7.60 -4.27 36.67
CA LEU A 327 -7.74 -4.03 35.23
C LEU A 327 -6.58 -4.66 34.44
N HIS A 328 -6.87 -5.01 33.19
CA HIS A 328 -5.90 -5.47 32.22
C HIS A 328 -5.50 -4.32 31.30
N ASP A 329 -4.19 -4.13 31.15
CA ASP A 329 -3.66 -3.19 30.17
C ASP A 329 -4.15 -3.55 28.75
N VAL A 330 -4.24 -2.53 27.89
CA VAL A 330 -4.58 -2.72 26.48
C VAL A 330 -3.29 -2.93 25.70
N LEU A 331 -3.13 -4.13 25.14
CA LEU A 331 -1.95 -4.58 24.43
C LEU A 331 -2.25 -4.70 22.94
N ARG A 332 -1.27 -4.33 22.11
CA ARG A 332 -1.36 -4.47 20.66
C ARG A 332 -1.58 -5.93 20.26
N ASN A 333 -2.16 -6.15 19.08
CA ASN A 333 -2.40 -7.49 18.53
C ASN A 333 -3.21 -8.42 19.44
N HIS A 334 -4.11 -7.85 20.25
CA HIS A 334 -5.11 -8.58 21.01
C HIS A 334 -6.51 -8.11 20.61
N ILE A 335 -7.48 -9.00 20.75
CA ILE A 335 -8.90 -8.72 20.63
C ILE A 335 -9.49 -8.77 22.04
N TYR A 336 -10.06 -7.64 22.48
CA TYR A 336 -10.82 -7.53 23.71
C TYR A 336 -12.29 -7.66 23.36
N ARG A 337 -12.88 -8.81 23.67
CA ARG A 337 -14.25 -9.14 23.28
C ARG A 337 -15.17 -9.09 24.49
N TYR A 338 -16.17 -8.22 24.45
CA TYR A 338 -17.18 -8.09 25.48
C TYR A 338 -18.54 -8.55 24.99
N SER A 339 -19.13 -9.55 25.65
CA SER A 339 -20.46 -10.06 25.33
C SER A 339 -21.44 -9.72 26.44
N ILE A 340 -22.36 -8.81 26.21
CA ILE A 340 -23.39 -8.41 27.17
C ILE A 340 -24.37 -9.57 27.34
N THR A 341 -24.37 -10.18 28.52
CA THR A 341 -25.17 -11.38 28.78
C THR A 341 -26.50 -11.06 29.47
N ASN A 342 -26.60 -9.92 30.15
CA ASN A 342 -27.81 -9.55 30.87
C ASN A 342 -27.84 -8.05 31.22
N VAL A 343 -29.05 -7.48 31.23
CA VAL A 343 -29.33 -6.16 31.81
C VAL A 343 -30.51 -6.29 32.77
N ASN A 344 -30.28 -6.01 34.05
CA ASN A 344 -31.27 -6.23 35.10
C ASN A 344 -31.81 -4.95 35.76
N GLN A 345 -31.20 -3.79 35.49
CA GLN A 345 -31.62 -2.49 36.01
C GLN A 345 -31.40 -1.39 34.97
N SER A 346 -32.20 -0.33 35.04
CA SER A 346 -31.97 0.88 34.25
C SER A 346 -30.61 1.50 34.61
N GLY A 347 -29.82 1.80 33.58
CA GLY A 347 -28.54 2.49 33.68
C GLY A 347 -28.67 4.01 33.78
N TYR A 348 -27.63 4.70 33.34
CA TYR A 348 -27.55 6.16 33.40
C TYR A 348 -28.22 6.81 32.18
N ALA A 349 -28.62 8.08 32.33
CA ALA A 349 -29.27 8.86 31.27
C ALA A 349 -28.28 9.42 30.23
N THR A 350 -26.99 9.55 30.57
CA THR A 350 -25.96 10.06 29.65
C THR A 350 -24.69 9.22 29.73
N PRO A 351 -23.87 9.18 28.66
CA PRO A 351 -22.62 8.42 28.67
C PRO A 351 -21.62 8.96 29.70
N GLU A 352 -21.57 10.28 29.94
CA GLU A 352 -20.68 10.88 30.95
C GLU A 352 -21.07 10.49 32.37
N ALA A 353 -22.38 10.39 32.64
CA ALA A 353 -22.88 9.93 33.93
C ALA A 353 -22.55 8.45 34.15
N ALA A 354 -22.66 7.62 33.12
CA ALA A 354 -22.22 6.22 33.17
C ALA A 354 -20.71 6.10 33.40
N TYR A 355 -19.91 6.90 32.70
CA TYR A 355 -18.46 6.89 32.85
C TYR A 355 -18.03 7.22 34.29
N LYS A 356 -18.60 8.24 34.91
CA LYS A 356 -18.25 8.65 36.30
C LYS A 356 -18.90 7.78 37.36
N GLY A 357 -20.08 7.23 37.03
CA GLY A 357 -20.95 6.50 37.94
C GLY A 357 -20.38 5.16 38.40
N ARG A 358 -21.10 4.54 39.33
CA ARG A 358 -20.86 3.18 39.84
C ARG A 358 -21.54 2.11 38.94
N PRO A 359 -21.18 0.83 39.07
CA PRO A 359 -21.73 -0.22 38.20
C PRO A 359 -23.22 -0.42 38.49
N VAL A 360 -24.02 -0.55 37.44
CA VAL A 360 -25.48 -0.73 37.57
C VAL A 360 -25.94 -1.79 36.59
N GLY A 361 -26.35 -2.94 37.11
CA GLY A 361 -27.22 -3.92 36.44
C GLY A 361 -26.83 -4.40 35.04
N LEU A 362 -25.54 -4.41 34.69
CA LEU A 362 -25.00 -4.96 33.45
C LEU A 362 -24.10 -6.15 33.77
N ASP A 363 -24.40 -7.31 33.19
CA ASP A 363 -23.52 -8.47 33.19
C ASP A 363 -22.96 -8.69 31.78
N PHE A 364 -21.70 -9.08 31.69
CA PHE A 364 -21.00 -9.41 30.44
C PHE A 364 -20.03 -10.58 30.63
N THR A 365 -19.55 -11.16 29.53
CA THR A 365 -18.29 -11.92 29.53
C THR A 365 -17.23 -11.10 28.83
N ALA A 366 -15.98 -11.36 29.18
CA ALA A 366 -14.83 -10.66 28.63
C ALA A 366 -13.76 -11.68 28.30
N ASP A 367 -13.40 -11.74 27.02
CA ASP A 367 -12.37 -12.61 26.50
C ASP A 367 -11.26 -11.74 25.91
N ILE A 368 -10.02 -11.98 26.35
CA ILE A 368 -8.82 -11.36 25.79
C ILE A 368 -8.13 -12.47 25.01
N VAL A 369 -8.17 -12.37 23.69
CA VAL A 369 -7.58 -13.37 22.80
C VAL A 369 -6.53 -12.72 21.93
N ASP A 370 -5.49 -13.45 21.59
CA ASP A 370 -4.52 -13.02 20.60
C ASP A 370 -5.21 -12.78 19.26
N TRP A 371 -4.81 -11.72 18.54
CA TRP A 371 -5.41 -11.36 17.26
C TRP A 371 -4.76 -12.12 16.11
N LYS A 372 -5.35 -13.26 15.75
CA LYS A 372 -4.77 -14.25 14.84
C LYS A 372 -5.55 -14.45 13.52
N THR A 373 -4.97 -15.20 12.58
CA THR A 373 -5.56 -15.66 11.31
C THR A 373 -5.59 -17.18 11.19
N GLU A 374 -6.64 -17.72 10.58
CA GLU A 374 -6.57 -19.00 9.87
C GLU A 374 -5.98 -18.86 8.47
N ASP A 375 -5.49 -19.99 7.93
CA ASP A 375 -5.05 -20.16 6.55
C ASP A 375 -6.10 -19.58 5.58
N LEU A 376 -5.82 -18.39 5.08
CA LEU A 376 -6.57 -17.84 3.96
C LEU A 376 -6.20 -18.64 2.71
N ASP A 377 -7.03 -19.63 2.39
CA ASP A 377 -7.22 -20.02 1.00
C ASP A 377 -7.60 -18.76 0.23
N SER A 378 -6.69 -18.36 -0.66
CA SER A 378 -6.63 -17.09 -1.38
C SER A 378 -8.01 -16.51 -1.74
N PRO A 379 -8.22 -15.22 -1.45
CA PRO A 379 -8.54 -14.32 -2.55
C PRO A 379 -7.67 -13.06 -2.50
N ALA A 380 -6.80 -12.92 -3.50
CA ALA A 380 -6.11 -11.66 -3.77
C ALA A 380 -7.14 -10.58 -4.19
N PRO A 381 -7.18 -9.40 -3.52
CA PRO A 381 -7.87 -8.26 -4.08
C PRO A 381 -7.04 -7.68 -5.22
N ASP A 382 -7.70 -7.53 -6.35
CA ASP A 382 -7.20 -6.92 -7.58
C ASP A 382 -6.86 -5.42 -7.36
N MET A 383 -5.57 -5.10 -7.14
CA MET A 383 -5.05 -3.73 -6.96
C MET A 383 -4.84 -2.94 -8.28
N PHE A 384 -5.35 -3.43 -9.41
CA PHE A 384 -5.22 -2.70 -10.68
C PHE A 384 -6.13 -1.44 -10.68
N VAL A 385 -5.57 -0.26 -10.95
CA VAL A 385 -6.39 0.93 -11.29
C VAL A 385 -6.95 0.72 -12.68
N ARG A 386 -8.18 0.20 -12.72
CA ARG A 386 -8.87 -0.16 -13.96
C ARG A 386 -9.69 1.01 -14.48
N LEU A 387 -9.47 1.30 -15.76
CA LEU A 387 -10.29 2.19 -16.55
C LEU A 387 -11.12 1.35 -17.53
N ASN A 388 -12.40 1.18 -17.20
CA ASN A 388 -13.36 0.48 -18.05
C ASN A 388 -14.06 1.49 -18.95
N PHE A 389 -13.85 1.40 -20.26
CA PHE A 389 -14.50 2.29 -21.23
C PHE A 389 -16.02 2.13 -21.15
N GLN A 390 -16.76 3.23 -20.96
CA GLN A 390 -18.20 3.26 -20.66
C GLN A 390 -18.61 2.48 -19.40
N GLY A 391 -17.65 2.16 -18.53
CA GLY A 391 -17.87 1.51 -17.24
C GLY A 391 -17.50 2.41 -16.07
N ILE A 392 -17.35 1.82 -14.89
CA ILE A 392 -17.27 2.50 -13.57
C ILE A 392 -16.32 3.71 -13.53
N ASN A 393 -15.12 3.61 -14.12
CA ASN A 393 -14.10 4.67 -14.11
C ASN A 393 -13.88 5.37 -15.47
N GLY A 394 -14.65 5.01 -16.51
CA GLY A 394 -14.48 5.52 -17.89
C GLY A 394 -15.80 5.96 -18.52
N THR A 395 -16.69 6.53 -17.71
CA THR A 395 -18.03 6.98 -18.10
C THR A 395 -17.99 8.23 -18.98
N VAL A 396 -17.02 9.12 -18.78
CA VAL A 396 -16.86 10.34 -19.56
C VAL A 396 -16.11 10.02 -20.84
N VAL A 397 -16.86 9.90 -21.94
CA VAL A 397 -16.33 9.59 -23.28
C VAL A 397 -16.43 10.76 -24.25
N ALA A 398 -17.04 11.87 -23.84
CA ALA A 398 -17.10 13.11 -24.59
C ALA A 398 -16.98 14.31 -23.65
N ASP A 399 -16.05 15.21 -23.94
CA ASP A 399 -15.81 16.41 -23.13
C ASP A 399 -15.08 17.49 -23.95
N TYR A 400 -15.00 18.71 -23.42
CA TYR A 400 -14.19 19.79 -23.98
C TYR A 400 -12.73 19.64 -23.56
N MET A 401 -11.84 19.68 -24.56
CA MET A 401 -10.39 19.76 -24.37
C MET A 401 -9.83 20.87 -25.26
N SER A 402 -8.59 21.28 -25.00
CA SER A 402 -7.94 22.35 -25.78
C SER A 402 -6.98 21.74 -26.80
N GLU A 403 -7.03 22.16 -28.06
CA GLU A 403 -5.99 21.83 -29.04
C GLU A 403 -5.26 23.12 -29.43
N ASN A 404 -3.96 23.18 -29.18
CA ASN A 404 -3.13 24.37 -29.40
C ASN A 404 -3.73 25.66 -28.80
N GLY A 405 -4.31 25.57 -27.60
CA GLY A 405 -4.93 26.69 -26.89
C GLY A 405 -6.40 26.97 -27.25
N VAL A 406 -6.99 26.23 -28.20
CA VAL A 406 -8.39 26.39 -28.62
C VAL A 406 -9.26 25.28 -28.03
N SER A 407 -10.20 25.65 -27.15
CA SER A 407 -11.17 24.71 -26.58
C SER A 407 -12.17 24.22 -27.64
N LYS A 408 -12.31 22.90 -27.77
CA LYS A 408 -13.26 22.25 -28.68
C LYS A 408 -13.74 20.91 -28.13
N PRO A 409 -14.95 20.44 -28.50
CA PRO A 409 -15.46 19.16 -28.03
C PRO A 409 -14.78 17.99 -28.73
N PHE A 410 -14.54 16.92 -27.99
CA PHE A 410 -14.06 15.64 -28.51
C PHE A 410 -14.94 14.49 -28.05
N THR A 411 -14.94 13.40 -28.82
CA THR A 411 -15.62 12.15 -28.46
C THR A 411 -14.69 10.97 -28.70
N ILE A 412 -14.43 10.19 -27.65
CA ILE A 412 -13.63 8.98 -27.68
C ILE A 412 -14.51 7.79 -28.04
N LEU A 413 -14.21 7.16 -29.17
CA LEU A 413 -14.90 5.96 -29.62
C LEU A 413 -14.13 4.71 -29.21
N LYS A 414 -14.85 3.60 -28.98
CA LYS A 414 -14.24 2.30 -28.71
C LYS A 414 -13.25 1.92 -29.81
N LYS A 415 -12.22 1.16 -29.43
CA LYS A 415 -11.27 0.60 -30.39
C LYS A 415 -11.98 -0.15 -31.53
N LYS A 416 -11.62 0.19 -32.77
CA LYS A 416 -12.11 -0.45 -33.99
C LYS A 416 -11.28 -1.69 -34.33
N ASP A 417 -11.90 -2.61 -35.05
CA ASP A 417 -11.28 -3.80 -35.63
C ASP A 417 -10.63 -3.52 -37.01
N HIS A 418 -10.64 -2.26 -37.43
CA HIS A 418 -10.06 -1.78 -38.67
C HIS A 418 -9.57 -0.34 -38.51
N PHE A 419 -8.68 0.10 -39.39
CA PHE A 419 -8.21 1.49 -39.44
C PHE A 419 -7.84 1.92 -40.86
N LYS A 420 -7.82 3.24 -41.09
CA LYS A 420 -7.33 3.84 -42.34
C LYS A 420 -5.83 4.09 -42.24
N THR A 421 -5.06 3.65 -43.22
CA THR A 421 -3.61 3.89 -43.31
C THR A 421 -3.30 5.27 -43.90
N ASP A 422 -2.05 5.70 -43.80
CA ASP A 422 -1.60 7.04 -44.22
C ASP A 422 -1.79 7.30 -45.74
N ASP A 423 -1.83 6.25 -46.55
CA ASP A 423 -2.12 6.26 -48.00
C ASP A 423 -3.64 6.23 -48.31
N GLY A 424 -4.48 6.23 -47.29
CA GLY A 424 -5.93 6.25 -47.39
C GLY A 424 -6.61 4.89 -47.53
N ASN A 425 -5.85 3.80 -47.57
CA ASN A 425 -6.40 2.44 -47.66
C ASN A 425 -7.00 1.96 -46.33
N MET A 426 -8.00 1.08 -46.39
CA MET A 426 -8.59 0.46 -45.20
C MET A 426 -7.94 -0.88 -44.88
N LYS A 427 -7.46 -1.04 -43.64
CA LYS A 427 -6.93 -2.30 -43.08
C LYS A 427 -7.97 -2.90 -42.14
N TYR A 428 -8.48 -4.08 -42.46
CA TYR A 428 -9.45 -4.83 -41.64
C TYR A 428 -8.76 -5.65 -40.54
N ILE A 429 -7.86 -5.01 -39.79
CA ILE A 429 -7.25 -5.55 -38.58
C ILE A 429 -7.16 -4.42 -37.54
N PRO A 430 -7.34 -4.70 -36.23
CA PRO A 430 -7.16 -3.69 -35.21
C PRO A 430 -5.68 -3.31 -35.08
N LEU A 431 -5.42 -2.04 -34.77
CA LEU A 431 -4.09 -1.58 -34.39
C LEU A 431 -3.59 -2.34 -33.15
N ASN A 432 -2.50 -3.10 -33.25
CA ASN A 432 -1.94 -3.83 -32.10
C ASN A 432 -1.02 -2.93 -31.26
N TYR A 433 -1.60 -2.20 -30.30
CA TYR A 433 -0.85 -1.22 -29.49
C TYR A 433 0.34 -1.81 -28.74
N SER A 434 0.28 -3.07 -28.29
CA SER A 434 1.43 -3.74 -27.63
C SER A 434 2.53 -4.15 -28.61
N GLY A 435 2.23 -4.28 -29.89
CA GLY A 435 3.21 -4.58 -30.93
C GLY A 435 3.86 -3.33 -31.53
N MET A 436 3.45 -2.13 -31.12
CA MET A 436 3.90 -0.85 -31.70
C MET A 436 5.24 -0.39 -31.14
N MET A 437 6.28 -1.18 -31.41
CA MET A 437 7.62 -0.98 -30.85
C MET A 437 8.50 -0.01 -31.66
N GLY A 438 8.02 0.52 -32.79
CA GLY A 438 8.82 1.36 -33.68
C GLY A 438 8.31 2.79 -33.80
N GLU A 439 8.88 3.54 -34.74
CA GLU A 439 8.42 4.88 -35.09
C GLU A 439 7.47 4.87 -36.29
N ALA A 440 6.72 5.95 -36.45
CA ALA A 440 5.81 6.16 -37.54
C ALA A 440 6.54 6.21 -38.88
N ARG A 441 7.75 6.78 -38.90
CA ARG A 441 8.62 6.87 -40.08
C ARG A 441 9.03 5.52 -40.67
N ASP A 442 8.99 4.45 -39.89
CA ASP A 442 9.32 3.09 -40.35
C ASP A 442 8.10 2.37 -40.93
N ASN A 443 6.91 2.98 -40.85
CA ASN A 443 5.70 2.46 -41.48
C ASN A 443 5.78 2.73 -42.96
N THR A 444 6.37 1.81 -43.72
CA THR A 444 6.46 1.99 -45.16
C THR A 444 5.07 2.07 -45.79
N PHE A 445 4.08 1.22 -45.41
CA PHE A 445 2.72 1.26 -46.00
C PHE A 445 1.58 0.62 -45.16
N ASN A 446 1.75 0.32 -43.87
CA ASN A 446 0.75 -0.54 -43.18
C ASN A 446 0.39 -0.17 -41.74
N GLY A 447 0.98 0.86 -41.13
CA GLY A 447 0.67 1.27 -39.76
C GLY A 447 1.02 0.25 -38.67
N VAL A 448 1.82 -0.79 -38.97
CA VAL A 448 2.07 -1.91 -38.06
C VAL A 448 3.07 -1.56 -36.95
N THR A 449 4.05 -0.67 -37.19
CA THR A 449 5.08 -0.35 -36.18
C THR A 449 4.66 0.72 -35.18
N ASN A 450 3.78 1.65 -35.57
CA ASN A 450 3.25 2.68 -34.66
C ASN A 450 1.88 3.30 -35.01
N GLY A 451 1.16 2.73 -35.98
CA GLY A 451 -0.14 3.25 -36.39
C GLY A 451 -0.10 4.39 -37.42
N GLY A 452 1.08 4.76 -37.96
CA GLY A 452 1.25 5.84 -38.95
C GLY A 452 1.46 7.22 -38.34
N THR A 453 1.49 8.27 -39.18
CA THR A 453 1.47 9.67 -38.73
C THR A 453 0.06 10.24 -38.85
N TYR A 454 -0.47 10.77 -37.76
CA TYR A 454 -1.79 11.42 -37.75
C TYR A 454 -1.70 12.85 -38.28
N VAL A 455 -2.70 13.26 -39.06
CA VAL A 455 -2.74 14.62 -39.63
C VAL A 455 -3.21 15.67 -38.62
N ASP A 456 -4.12 15.29 -37.73
CA ASP A 456 -4.67 16.09 -36.64
C ASP A 456 -5.21 15.16 -35.54
N VAL A 457 -5.73 15.74 -34.45
CA VAL A 457 -6.29 14.97 -33.33
C VAL A 457 -7.50 14.14 -33.77
N GLN A 458 -8.33 14.63 -34.70
CA GLN A 458 -9.51 13.90 -35.14
C GLN A 458 -9.13 12.64 -35.93
N ASP A 459 -8.12 12.72 -36.80
CA ASP A 459 -7.58 11.56 -37.52
C ASP A 459 -7.02 10.51 -36.55
N ALA A 460 -6.40 10.94 -35.45
CA ALA A 460 -5.97 10.02 -34.39
C ALA A 460 -7.18 9.32 -33.73
N LEU A 461 -8.24 10.06 -33.37
CA LEU A 461 -9.45 9.48 -32.76
C LEU A 461 -10.26 8.61 -33.74
N ASP A 462 -10.22 8.89 -35.03
CA ASP A 462 -10.91 8.11 -36.05
C ASP A 462 -10.23 6.76 -36.29
N ARG A 463 -8.92 6.68 -36.09
CA ARG A 463 -8.08 5.49 -36.30
C ARG A 463 -7.83 4.69 -35.01
N GLU A 464 -7.82 5.36 -33.87
CA GLU A 464 -7.58 4.76 -32.56
C GLU A 464 -8.86 4.55 -31.75
N GLY A 465 -8.71 3.97 -30.56
CA GLY A 465 -9.74 3.87 -29.54
C GLY A 465 -9.24 3.03 -28.36
N PRO A 466 -9.75 3.24 -27.14
CA PRO A 466 -9.30 2.54 -25.96
C PRO A 466 -9.75 1.07 -25.98
N TYR A 467 -8.96 0.20 -25.36
CA TYR A 467 -9.42 -1.15 -25.04
C TYR A 467 -10.58 -1.13 -24.05
N PRO A 468 -11.46 -2.15 -24.03
CA PRO A 468 -12.59 -2.22 -23.11
C PRO A 468 -12.19 -2.04 -21.64
N THR A 469 -11.07 -2.64 -21.25
CA THR A 469 -10.45 -2.47 -19.94
C THR A 469 -8.98 -2.15 -20.11
N LEU A 470 -8.61 -0.98 -19.61
CA LEU A 470 -7.23 -0.54 -19.42
C LEU A 470 -6.87 -0.65 -17.94
N ILE A 471 -5.61 -0.98 -17.68
CA ILE A 471 -4.98 -0.84 -16.38
C ILE A 471 -3.99 0.30 -16.51
N ILE A 472 -4.06 1.26 -15.61
CA ILE A 472 -3.20 2.44 -15.59
C ILE A 472 -2.06 2.20 -14.59
N ALA A 473 -0.84 2.60 -14.95
CA ALA A 473 0.28 2.58 -14.02
C ALA A 473 -0.05 3.47 -12.80
N PRO A 474 0.07 2.98 -11.56
CA PRO A 474 -0.28 3.73 -10.37
C PRO A 474 0.60 4.98 -10.20
N ASP A 475 1.83 4.97 -10.71
CA ASP A 475 2.81 6.06 -10.66
C ASP A 475 3.28 6.52 -12.05
N ASN A 476 3.98 7.65 -12.10
CA ASN A 476 4.68 8.09 -13.30
C ASN A 476 5.89 7.15 -13.51
N ALA A 477 5.92 6.44 -14.64
CA ALA A 477 7.00 5.51 -14.93
C ALA A 477 8.36 6.21 -15.08
N SER A 478 8.35 7.48 -15.50
CA SER A 478 9.50 8.39 -15.42
C SER A 478 9.06 9.83 -15.63
N GLU A 479 9.88 10.77 -15.17
CA GLU A 479 9.69 12.22 -15.35
C GLU A 479 10.84 12.81 -16.19
N GLY A 480 10.56 13.86 -16.97
CA GLY A 480 11.59 14.56 -17.74
C GLY A 480 12.23 13.74 -18.87
N VAL A 481 11.46 12.89 -19.55
CA VAL A 481 11.96 11.98 -20.58
C VAL A 481 11.71 12.55 -21.96
N VAL A 482 12.71 12.48 -22.84
CA VAL A 482 12.52 12.79 -24.27
C VAL A 482 11.75 11.68 -24.96
N TRP A 483 11.03 11.97 -26.04
CA TRP A 483 10.38 10.88 -26.77
C TRP A 483 11.41 10.02 -27.54
N ARG A 484 12.44 10.68 -28.09
CA ARG A 484 13.57 10.06 -28.77
C ARG A 484 14.82 10.92 -28.64
N SER A 485 15.89 10.35 -28.09
CA SER A 485 17.18 11.01 -27.82
C SER A 485 18.14 11.00 -29.01
N THR A 486 18.00 10.03 -29.92
CA THR A 486 18.86 9.91 -31.10
C THR A 486 18.41 10.81 -32.26
N ARG A 487 19.22 10.93 -33.31
CA ARG A 487 18.85 11.72 -34.50
C ARG A 487 17.88 11.00 -35.42
N ALA A 488 17.03 11.78 -36.09
CA ALA A 488 15.97 11.30 -36.98
C ALA A 488 16.50 10.38 -38.08
N ASP A 489 17.64 10.73 -38.64
CA ASP A 489 18.32 10.05 -39.74
C ASP A 489 19.20 8.87 -39.28
N ALA A 490 19.28 8.59 -37.98
CA ALA A 490 20.01 7.41 -37.49
C ALA A 490 19.37 6.11 -38.03
N PRO A 491 20.19 5.07 -38.30
CA PRO A 491 19.71 3.73 -38.66
C PRO A 491 18.65 3.25 -37.66
N LYS A 492 17.68 2.47 -38.14
CA LYS A 492 16.50 2.08 -37.35
C LYS A 492 16.89 1.35 -36.07
N GLU A 493 17.87 0.46 -36.17
CA GLU A 493 18.46 -0.33 -35.08
C GLU A 493 19.16 0.53 -34.00
N ASP A 494 19.62 1.73 -34.37
CA ASP A 494 20.34 2.64 -33.47
C ASP A 494 19.40 3.69 -32.85
N ARG A 495 18.11 3.73 -33.23
CA ARG A 495 17.17 4.71 -32.69
C ARG A 495 16.62 4.32 -31.33
N ILE A 496 16.82 5.19 -30.34
CA ILE A 496 16.36 5.00 -28.96
C ILE A 496 15.06 5.76 -28.77
N LEU A 497 13.96 5.04 -28.57
CA LEU A 497 12.63 5.62 -28.31
C LEU A 497 12.40 5.70 -26.80
N ASP A 498 13.08 6.65 -26.14
CA ASP A 498 13.21 6.71 -24.67
C ASP A 498 11.85 6.65 -23.96
N ALA A 499 10.86 7.45 -24.34
CA ALA A 499 9.54 7.43 -23.70
C ALA A 499 8.80 6.09 -23.86
N LYS A 500 8.97 5.40 -24.99
CA LYS A 500 8.40 4.07 -25.19
C LYS A 500 9.16 3.01 -24.42
N LYS A 501 10.50 3.09 -24.42
CA LYS A 501 11.41 2.22 -23.67
C LYS A 501 11.11 2.27 -22.19
N VAL A 502 10.84 3.46 -21.63
CA VAL A 502 10.38 3.62 -20.24
C VAL A 502 9.20 2.71 -19.96
N CYS A 503 8.17 2.69 -20.81
CA CYS A 503 7.04 1.80 -20.59
C CYS A 503 7.34 0.32 -20.86
N TRP A 504 8.21 -0.02 -21.80
CA TRP A 504 8.59 -1.43 -22.03
C TRP A 504 9.45 -2.02 -20.94
N ASP A 505 10.20 -1.17 -20.24
CA ASP A 505 11.04 -1.54 -19.11
C ASP A 505 10.32 -1.38 -17.78
N TYR A 506 9.22 -0.63 -17.77
CA TYR A 506 8.38 -0.45 -16.60
C TYR A 506 7.81 -1.80 -16.16
N ARG A 507 7.97 -2.12 -14.87
CA ARG A 507 7.52 -3.36 -14.23
C ARG A 507 6.55 -3.10 -13.09
N GLY A 508 5.78 -2.01 -13.19
CA GLY A 508 4.76 -1.67 -12.21
C GLY A 508 3.80 -2.84 -11.99
N GLN A 509 3.46 -3.10 -10.72
CA GLN A 509 2.51 -4.14 -10.31
C GLN A 509 2.85 -5.54 -10.89
N GLY A 510 4.14 -5.83 -11.14
CA GLY A 510 4.62 -7.14 -11.59
C GLY A 510 4.33 -7.49 -13.05
N GLN A 511 3.87 -6.53 -13.85
CA GLN A 511 3.52 -6.76 -15.27
C GLN A 511 4.61 -6.24 -16.19
N SER A 512 4.78 -6.86 -17.36
CA SER A 512 5.82 -6.49 -18.35
C SER A 512 5.26 -6.07 -19.70
N ASP A 513 3.94 -6.04 -19.86
CA ASP A 513 3.23 -5.69 -21.10
C ASP A 513 2.76 -4.23 -21.13
N TRP A 514 3.42 -3.39 -20.34
CA TRP A 514 3.19 -1.95 -20.28
C TRP A 514 3.62 -1.25 -21.57
N ARG A 515 2.89 -0.20 -21.93
CA ARG A 515 3.16 0.60 -23.12
C ARG A 515 2.72 2.05 -22.90
N LEU A 516 3.26 2.91 -23.74
CA LEU A 516 2.83 4.30 -23.80
C LEU A 516 1.36 4.34 -24.27
N PRO A 517 0.49 5.14 -23.62
CA PRO A 517 -0.91 5.26 -24.02
C PRO A 517 -0.99 5.90 -25.39
N ARG A 518 -1.98 5.47 -26.17
CA ARG A 518 -2.37 6.15 -27.40
C ARG A 518 -3.03 7.49 -27.05
N LEU A 519 -3.09 8.42 -28.00
CA LEU A 519 -3.70 9.74 -27.77
C LEU A 519 -5.15 9.60 -27.30
N SER A 520 -5.93 8.73 -27.96
CA SER A 520 -7.29 8.39 -27.55
C SER A 520 -7.41 7.86 -26.11
N GLU A 521 -6.43 7.06 -25.66
CA GLU A 521 -6.40 6.50 -24.31
C GLU A 521 -6.01 7.57 -23.28
N LEU A 522 -4.99 8.38 -23.56
CA LEU A 522 -4.56 9.44 -22.64
C LEU A 522 -5.62 10.55 -22.51
N MET A 523 -6.33 10.87 -23.58
CA MET A 523 -7.51 11.76 -23.54
C MET A 523 -8.62 11.18 -22.65
N LEU A 524 -8.91 9.87 -22.78
CA LEU A 524 -9.90 9.21 -21.91
C LEU A 524 -9.47 9.25 -20.43
N LEU A 525 -8.19 8.99 -20.14
CA LEU A 525 -7.62 9.12 -18.80
C LEU A 525 -7.83 10.54 -18.26
N TRP A 526 -7.57 11.56 -19.08
CA TRP A 526 -7.77 12.95 -18.69
C TRP A 526 -9.24 13.29 -18.41
N MET A 527 -10.16 12.89 -19.29
CA MET A 527 -11.60 13.13 -19.14
C MET A 527 -12.16 12.50 -17.86
N ASN A 528 -11.55 11.41 -17.39
CA ASN A 528 -11.95 10.70 -16.17
C ASN A 528 -10.98 10.91 -14.99
N LYS A 529 -10.08 11.90 -15.07
CA LYS A 529 -8.99 12.08 -14.10
C LYS A 529 -9.48 12.28 -12.67
N VAL A 530 -10.65 12.90 -12.46
CA VAL A 530 -11.21 13.11 -11.12
C VAL A 530 -11.50 11.77 -10.44
N THR A 531 -12.17 10.86 -11.16
CA THR A 531 -12.49 9.50 -10.68
C THR A 531 -11.26 8.61 -10.59
N ILE A 532 -10.29 8.79 -11.50
CA ILE A 532 -9.04 8.01 -11.46
C ILE A 532 -8.16 8.46 -10.29
N ASN A 533 -8.04 9.77 -10.05
CA ASN A 533 -7.22 10.34 -8.98
C ASN A 533 -7.78 10.06 -7.58
N SER A 534 -9.06 9.68 -7.45
CA SER A 534 -9.62 9.19 -6.19
C SER A 534 -9.30 7.71 -5.91
N SER A 535 -8.61 7.02 -6.82
CA SER A 535 -8.15 5.64 -6.61
C SER A 535 -6.98 5.62 -5.63
N LYS A 536 -7.06 4.81 -4.57
CA LYS A 536 -5.96 4.68 -3.60
C LYS A 536 -4.66 4.22 -4.27
N GLY A 537 -3.54 4.82 -3.86
CA GLY A 537 -2.19 4.44 -4.32
C GLY A 537 -1.87 4.93 -5.74
N PHE A 538 -2.75 5.75 -6.31
CA PHE A 538 -2.55 6.37 -7.60
C PHE A 538 -1.92 7.76 -7.45
N THR A 539 -0.73 7.95 -8.02
CA THR A 539 -0.12 9.27 -8.22
C THR A 539 -1.02 10.06 -9.16
N SER A 540 -1.61 11.12 -8.64
CA SER A 540 -2.59 11.96 -9.34
C SER A 540 -2.09 12.43 -10.72
N LEU A 541 -2.97 12.35 -11.71
CA LEU A 541 -2.77 13.00 -13.00
C LEU A 541 -3.08 14.49 -12.84
N GLY A 542 -2.04 15.33 -12.74
CA GLY A 542 -2.17 16.78 -12.87
C GLY A 542 -1.99 17.62 -11.60
N GLU A 543 -1.01 17.32 -10.74
CA GLU A 543 -0.78 18.12 -9.52
C GLU A 543 -0.12 19.48 -9.79
N SER A 544 0.85 19.60 -10.71
CA SER A 544 1.44 20.90 -11.11
C SER A 544 2.18 20.86 -12.45
N GLY A 545 1.69 21.59 -13.47
CA GLY A 545 2.42 21.82 -14.74
C GLY A 545 2.74 20.59 -15.59
N GLU A 546 2.12 19.45 -15.32
CA GLU A 546 2.48 18.17 -15.92
C GLU A 546 1.98 18.02 -17.35
N THR A 547 2.86 17.52 -18.21
CA THR A 547 2.56 17.14 -19.60
C THR A 547 3.02 15.71 -19.82
N TYR A 548 2.16 14.91 -20.45
CA TYR A 548 2.36 13.48 -20.63
C TYR A 548 2.54 13.11 -22.10
N TRP A 549 3.50 12.23 -22.36
CA TRP A 549 3.74 11.67 -23.68
C TRP A 549 2.65 10.70 -24.12
N THR A 550 2.35 10.70 -25.43
CA THR A 550 1.58 9.64 -26.09
C THR A 550 2.47 8.80 -27.01
N GLY A 551 1.98 7.60 -27.37
CA GLY A 551 2.54 6.79 -28.45
C GLY A 551 2.18 7.28 -29.85
N SER A 552 1.31 8.28 -29.97
CA SER A 552 0.72 8.75 -31.23
C SER A 552 1.58 9.84 -31.86
N GLU A 553 2.07 9.59 -33.06
CA GLU A 553 2.96 10.52 -33.80
C GLU A 553 2.16 11.33 -34.81
N GLY A 554 2.53 12.60 -34.98
CA GLY A 554 2.02 13.46 -36.04
C GLY A 554 3.03 13.67 -37.16
N LYS A 555 2.69 14.55 -38.10
CA LYS A 555 3.60 14.96 -39.17
C LYS A 555 4.85 15.70 -38.64
N ASN A 556 5.87 15.77 -39.48
CA ASN A 556 7.09 16.55 -39.26
C ASN A 556 7.95 16.10 -38.05
N ASP A 557 8.03 14.79 -37.82
CA ASP A 557 8.81 14.16 -36.73
C ASP A 557 8.40 14.63 -35.32
N LYS A 558 7.10 14.81 -35.11
CA LYS A 558 6.51 15.29 -33.85
C LYS A 558 5.57 14.27 -33.22
N VAL A 559 5.27 14.46 -31.94
CA VAL A 559 4.44 13.56 -31.12
C VAL A 559 3.40 14.34 -30.34
N TYR A 560 2.22 13.74 -30.16
CA TYR A 560 1.18 14.35 -29.35
C TYR A 560 1.48 14.23 -27.85
N THR A 561 1.15 15.27 -27.12
CA THR A 561 1.14 15.32 -25.65
C THR A 561 -0.23 15.76 -25.16
N VAL A 562 -0.54 15.40 -23.91
CA VAL A 562 -1.70 15.93 -23.19
C VAL A 562 -1.21 16.45 -21.84
N ASN A 563 -1.53 17.71 -21.52
CA ASN A 563 -1.21 18.28 -20.22
C ASN A 563 -2.35 18.15 -19.21
N ARG A 564 -2.05 18.51 -17.96
CA ARG A 564 -3.01 18.56 -16.84
C ARG A 564 -4.33 19.26 -17.16
N ASP A 565 -4.30 20.33 -17.96
CA ASP A 565 -5.47 21.16 -18.25
C ASP A 565 -6.24 20.65 -19.49
N GLY A 566 -5.80 19.52 -20.06
CA GLY A 566 -6.43 18.92 -21.23
C GLY A 566 -5.99 19.59 -22.52
N GLU A 567 -4.86 20.30 -22.50
CA GLU A 567 -4.25 20.87 -23.68
C GLU A 567 -3.48 19.79 -24.45
N ILE A 568 -3.84 19.63 -25.72
CA ILE A 568 -3.23 18.72 -26.67
C ILE A 568 -2.31 19.54 -27.56
N LYS A 569 -1.04 19.13 -27.64
CA LYS A 569 -0.02 19.76 -28.50
C LYS A 569 0.75 18.73 -29.30
N LEU A 570 1.14 19.13 -30.51
CA LEU A 570 2.07 18.39 -31.35
C LEU A 570 3.47 19.02 -31.21
N VAL A 571 4.36 18.31 -30.53
CA VAL A 571 5.65 18.84 -30.02
C VAL A 571 6.84 18.04 -30.55
N SER A 572 8.05 18.61 -30.45
CA SER A 572 9.28 17.94 -30.90
C SER A 572 9.58 16.70 -30.05
N LYS A 573 10.05 15.62 -30.68
CA LYS A 573 10.47 14.39 -29.97
C LYS A 573 11.62 14.60 -28.97
N SER A 574 12.36 15.70 -29.11
CA SER A 574 13.49 16.07 -28.26
C SER A 574 13.09 16.86 -27.01
N GLU A 575 11.83 17.27 -26.88
CA GLU A 575 11.33 17.92 -25.66
C GLU A 575 11.21 16.88 -24.53
N SER A 576 11.15 17.31 -23.27
CA SER A 576 11.13 16.40 -22.11
C SER A 576 9.81 16.49 -21.36
N TYR A 577 9.11 15.36 -21.23
CA TYR A 577 7.80 15.27 -20.58
C TYR A 577 7.67 14.00 -19.72
N LYS A 578 6.58 13.87 -18.98
CA LYS A 578 6.31 12.72 -18.11
C LYS A 578 5.79 11.53 -18.92
N VAL A 579 5.99 10.34 -18.37
CA VAL A 579 5.50 9.08 -18.96
C VAL A 579 4.58 8.38 -17.97
N ARG A 580 3.32 8.19 -18.35
CA ARG A 580 2.35 7.36 -17.64
C ARG A 580 2.01 6.16 -18.50
N CYS A 581 2.33 4.96 -18.04
CA CYS A 581 2.13 3.74 -18.83
C CYS A 581 0.73 3.16 -18.64
N VAL A 582 0.25 2.44 -19.65
CA VAL A 582 -0.99 1.68 -19.61
C VAL A 582 -0.75 0.27 -20.12
N ARG A 583 -1.59 -0.67 -19.70
CA ARG A 583 -1.70 -2.01 -20.30
C ARG A 583 -3.17 -2.34 -20.51
N GLN A 584 -3.45 -3.24 -21.45
CA GLN A 584 -4.81 -3.72 -21.69
C GLN A 584 -5.03 -5.11 -21.09
N VAL A 585 -6.24 -5.38 -20.61
CA VAL A 585 -6.64 -6.74 -20.25
C VAL A 585 -6.95 -7.50 -21.53
N ARG A 586 -6.21 -8.57 -21.80
CA ARG A 586 -6.55 -9.51 -22.87
C ARG A 586 -7.72 -10.36 -22.37
N LYS A 587 -8.81 -10.45 -23.13
CA LYS A 587 -9.82 -11.49 -22.88
C LYS A 587 -9.08 -12.84 -22.95
N GLN A 588 -9.05 -13.57 -21.84
CA GLN A 588 -8.78 -15.00 -21.90
C GLN A 588 -9.95 -15.60 -22.67
N ASN A 589 -9.66 -16.20 -23.82
CA ASN A 589 -10.64 -17.03 -24.54
C ASN A 589 -10.73 -18.39 -23.87
#